data_AF-A0A7L1FRP8-F1
#
_entry.id   AF-A0A7L1FRP8-F1
#
_cell.length_a   1.000
_cell.length_b   1.000
_cell.length_c   1.000
_cell.angle_alpha   90.00
_cell.angle_beta   90.00
_cell.angle_gamma   90.00
#
_symmetry.space_group_name_H-M   'P 1'
#
loop_
_entity.id
_entity.type
_entity.pdbx_description
1 polymer ?
#
loop_
_entity_poly.entity_id
_entity_poly.type
_entity_poly.pdbx_seq_one_letter_code
_entity_poly.pdbx_strand_id
1 'polypeptide(L)'
;ASEYWDGEKPVLVAPEGSTVTLPCVNRQHIWTERHSEEEQQVVHWDRQPPGVPHDRADRLVDLYASGERRSYGPQFLRQKMNVTRGAFALGDFSLRISRLESADEGTYSCHLHHHYCGLHERRIYHVVVTEPERERKVVNLTTHGVAPAADPNVVRGHNVINVIIPESRMHFFQQLGYILATLLLFLVLLIIVVLVTRRRRQRGYEYNVKKYGEKDVNLKEFTVDTTDLTPHKSEDIRLDYKNNILKEKAEQARSFPAKNIDLDKDFRKEYCK
;
A
#
# COMPACT_ATOMS: atom_id res chain seq x y z
N ALA A 1 -0.33 33.71 4.62
CA ALA A 1 -0.12 32.33 5.08
C ALA A 1 1.38 32.11 5.22
N SER A 2 1.82 31.45 6.29
CA SER A 2 3.18 30.97 6.46
C SER A 2 3.20 29.45 6.27
N GLU A 3 4.32 28.93 5.80
CA GLU A 3 4.53 27.50 5.59
C GLU A 3 5.81 27.08 6.31
N TYR A 4 5.76 25.95 7.02
CA TYR A 4 6.93 25.33 7.64
C TYR A 4 6.82 23.81 7.61
N TRP A 5 7.91 23.10 7.90
CA TRP A 5 7.95 21.64 7.94
C TRP A 5 7.89 21.15 9.40
N ASP A 6 6.96 20.25 9.74
CA ASP A 6 6.83 19.71 11.10
C ASP A 6 7.72 18.48 11.39
N GLY A 7 8.47 18.00 10.40
CA GLY A 7 9.24 16.75 10.47
C GLY A 7 8.65 15.62 9.63
N GLU A 8 7.36 15.69 9.32
CA GLU A 8 6.61 14.67 8.57
C GLU A 8 5.93 15.23 7.32
N LYS A 9 5.39 16.45 7.38
CA LYS A 9 4.60 17.09 6.33
C LYS A 9 4.68 18.63 6.42
N PRO A 10 4.39 19.35 5.32
CA PRO A 10 4.24 20.79 5.36
C PRO A 10 3.03 21.20 6.19
N VAL A 11 3.21 22.21 7.03
CA VAL A 11 2.17 22.88 7.80
C VAL A 11 1.96 24.27 7.23
N LEU A 12 0.73 24.53 6.77
CA LEU A 12 0.29 25.84 6.29
C LEU A 12 -0.53 26.52 7.37
N VAL A 13 -0.02 27.63 7.87
CA VAL A 13 -0.70 28.47 8.86
C VAL A 13 -1.26 29.69 8.16
N ALA A 14 -2.56 29.88 8.26
CA ALA A 14 -3.25 30.98 7.60
C ALA A 14 -4.34 31.58 8.49
N PRO A 15 -4.51 32.91 8.50
CA PRO A 15 -5.55 33.53 9.30
C PRO A 15 -6.93 33.20 8.74
N GLU A 16 -7.92 33.15 9.62
CA GLU A 16 -9.33 33.05 9.27
C GLU A 16 -9.72 34.12 8.24
N GLY A 17 -10.60 33.76 7.30
CA GLY A 17 -11.05 34.60 6.19
C GLY A 17 -10.08 34.67 5.01
N SER A 18 -8.82 34.22 5.16
CA SER A 18 -7.85 34.21 4.06
C SER A 18 -8.10 33.08 3.05
N THR A 19 -7.34 33.08 1.95
CA THR A 19 -7.37 32.02 0.94
C THR A 19 -6.01 31.33 0.91
N VAL A 20 -6.01 30.00 0.90
CA VAL A 20 -4.80 29.18 0.78
C VAL A 20 -4.87 28.30 -0.45
N THR A 21 -3.70 27.97 -1.01
CA THR A 21 -3.57 26.98 -2.09
C THR A 21 -2.61 25.89 -1.64
N LEU A 22 -3.06 24.64 -1.72
CA LEU A 22 -2.26 23.44 -1.42
C LEU A 22 -1.69 22.91 -2.74
N PRO A 23 -0.37 23.02 -2.98
CA PRO A 23 0.21 22.64 -4.26
C PRO A 23 0.05 21.15 -4.54
N CYS A 24 -0.38 20.78 -5.74
CA CYS A 24 -0.32 19.38 -6.20
C CYS A 24 -0.02 19.35 -7.69
N VAL A 25 1.23 19.64 -8.03
CA VAL A 25 1.71 19.79 -9.41
C VAL A 25 2.59 18.60 -9.80
N ASN A 26 2.19 17.84 -10.82
CA ASN A 26 3.02 16.84 -11.49
C ASN A 26 2.87 17.00 -13.00
N ARG A 27 3.95 17.45 -13.66
CA ARG A 27 4.00 17.74 -15.10
C ARG A 27 4.71 16.65 -15.92
N GLN A 28 4.90 15.47 -15.35
CA GLN A 28 5.46 14.35 -16.10
C GLN A 28 4.48 13.94 -17.20
N HIS A 29 5.01 13.62 -18.39
CA HIS A 29 4.21 13.24 -19.58
C HIS A 29 3.20 12.12 -19.31
N ILE A 30 3.52 11.22 -18.38
CA ILE A 30 2.63 10.13 -17.95
C ILE A 30 1.29 10.64 -17.39
N TRP A 31 1.27 11.82 -16.77
CA TRP A 31 0.07 12.45 -16.23
C TRP A 31 -0.55 13.48 -17.19
N THR A 32 0.18 14.02 -18.15
CA THR A 32 -0.28 15.18 -18.93
C THR A 32 -0.68 14.86 -20.38
N GLU A 33 -0.11 13.84 -21.01
CA GLU A 33 -0.23 13.62 -22.47
C GLU A 33 -0.90 12.29 -22.87
N ARG A 34 -1.27 11.44 -21.91
CA ARG A 34 -1.81 10.09 -22.17
C ARG A 34 -3.34 10.04 -22.31
N HIS A 35 -3.85 10.67 -23.35
CA HIS A 35 -5.29 10.74 -23.64
C HIS A 35 -5.96 9.37 -23.90
N SER A 36 -5.23 8.35 -24.35
CA SER A 36 -5.80 7.02 -24.62
C SER A 36 -6.01 6.17 -23.36
N GLU A 37 -5.47 6.59 -22.21
CA GLU A 37 -5.56 5.91 -20.92
C GLU A 37 -6.37 6.75 -19.91
N GLU A 38 -7.23 7.66 -20.39
CA GLU A 38 -7.95 8.63 -19.56
C GLU A 38 -8.84 8.00 -18.49
N GLU A 39 -9.40 6.81 -18.76
CA GLU A 39 -10.20 6.05 -17.77
C GLU A 39 -9.33 5.43 -16.65
N GLN A 40 -8.01 5.46 -16.79
CA GLN A 40 -7.05 4.82 -15.87
C GLN A 40 -6.31 5.82 -14.99
N GLN A 41 -6.56 7.12 -15.15
CA GLN A 41 -5.92 8.17 -14.37
C GLN A 41 -6.94 8.93 -13.53
N VAL A 42 -6.71 8.96 -12.22
CA VAL A 42 -7.55 9.72 -11.29
C VAL A 42 -6.68 10.45 -10.28
N VAL A 43 -7.00 11.72 -10.06
CA VAL A 43 -6.44 12.50 -8.96
C VAL A 43 -7.57 12.84 -8.01
N HIS A 44 -7.35 12.62 -6.72
CA HIS A 44 -8.34 12.97 -5.72
C HIS A 44 -7.74 13.70 -4.54
N TRP A 45 -8.58 14.51 -3.90
CA TRP A 45 -8.27 15.15 -2.64
C TRP A 45 -9.13 14.58 -1.53
N ASP A 46 -8.49 14.28 -0.41
CA ASP A 46 -9.14 13.90 0.84
C ASP A 46 -8.84 14.92 1.93
N ARG A 47 -9.74 15.02 2.91
CA ARG A 47 -9.54 15.79 4.14
C ARG A 47 -9.81 14.92 5.35
N GLN A 48 -8.88 14.94 6.28
CA GLN A 48 -9.00 14.32 7.59
C GLN A 48 -9.12 15.43 8.64
N PRO A 49 -10.29 15.61 9.27
CA PRO A 49 -10.47 16.56 10.36
C PRO A 49 -9.59 16.21 11.57
N PRO A 50 -9.25 17.17 12.44
CA PRO A 50 -8.51 16.91 13.67
C PRO A 50 -9.23 15.86 14.54
N GLY A 51 -8.46 14.91 15.08
CA GLY A 51 -8.99 13.83 15.93
C GLY A 51 -9.69 12.69 15.19
N VAL A 52 -9.87 12.77 13.88
CA VAL A 52 -10.43 11.68 13.07
C VAL A 52 -9.30 10.72 12.65
N PRO A 53 -9.47 9.39 12.75
CA PRO A 53 -8.52 8.40 12.24
C PRO A 53 -8.29 8.49 10.72
N HIS A 54 -7.13 8.01 10.24
CA HIS A 54 -6.76 8.16 8.83
C HIS A 54 -7.65 7.39 7.85
N ASP A 55 -8.19 6.25 8.27
CA ASP A 55 -9.13 5.40 7.51
C ASP A 55 -10.51 6.05 7.32
N ARG A 56 -10.77 7.20 7.95
CA ARG A 56 -12.04 7.92 7.93
C ARG A 56 -11.91 9.34 7.35
N ALA A 57 -10.94 9.56 6.48
CA ALA A 57 -10.84 10.82 5.75
C ALA A 57 -12.03 11.01 4.80
N ASP A 58 -12.54 12.24 4.73
CA ASP A 58 -13.61 12.62 3.82
C ASP A 58 -13.04 12.83 2.40
N ARG A 59 -13.61 12.15 1.41
CA ARG A 59 -13.34 12.44 0.00
C ARG A 59 -13.88 13.84 -0.33
N LEU A 60 -13.07 14.68 -0.99
CA LEU A 60 -13.45 16.04 -1.36
C LEU A 60 -13.79 16.18 -2.86
N VAL A 61 -12.90 15.70 -3.72
CA VAL A 61 -13.08 15.76 -5.18
C VAL A 61 -12.30 14.64 -5.86
N ASP A 62 -12.88 14.08 -6.93
CA ASP A 62 -12.20 13.23 -7.91
C ASP A 62 -12.12 13.97 -9.24
N LEU A 63 -10.94 13.90 -9.87
CA LEU A 63 -10.62 14.45 -11.18
C LEU A 63 -10.18 13.29 -12.05
N TYR A 64 -10.89 13.06 -13.15
CA TYR A 64 -10.54 12.06 -14.14
C TYR A 64 -9.87 12.74 -15.34
N ALA A 65 -8.93 12.05 -15.98
CA ALA A 65 -8.23 12.60 -17.15
C ALA A 65 -9.17 12.85 -18.34
N SER A 66 -10.32 12.16 -18.39
CA SER A 66 -11.42 12.42 -19.33
C SER A 66 -12.05 13.81 -19.20
N GLY A 67 -11.70 14.56 -18.14
CA GLY A 67 -12.30 15.84 -17.79
C GLY A 67 -13.53 15.73 -16.90
N GLU A 68 -13.99 14.51 -16.60
CA GLU A 68 -15.04 14.30 -15.59
C GLU A 68 -14.53 14.74 -14.20
N ARG A 69 -15.41 15.41 -13.46
CA ARG A 69 -15.14 15.84 -12.08
C ARG A 69 -16.31 15.48 -11.18
N ARG A 70 -16.00 14.84 -10.05
CA ARG A 70 -16.98 14.53 -9.00
C ARG A 70 -16.62 15.26 -7.72
N SER A 71 -17.51 16.11 -7.25
CA SER A 71 -17.32 16.87 -6.02
C SER A 71 -18.15 16.28 -4.89
N TYR A 72 -17.58 16.25 -3.70
CA TYR A 72 -18.18 15.65 -2.52
C TYR A 72 -18.23 16.68 -1.39
N GLY A 73 -19.25 16.56 -0.53
CA GLY A 73 -19.45 17.44 0.61
C GLY A 73 -19.85 18.89 0.25
N PRO A 74 -20.26 19.67 1.26
CA PRO A 74 -20.82 21.01 1.05
C PRO A 74 -19.78 22.06 0.64
N GLN A 75 -18.51 21.89 0.98
CA GLN A 75 -17.47 22.90 0.75
C GLN A 75 -17.16 23.07 -0.75
N PHE A 76 -17.11 21.98 -1.51
CA PHE A 76 -17.00 22.05 -2.98
C PHE A 76 -18.30 22.49 -3.65
N LEU A 77 -19.45 22.00 -3.17
CA LEU A 77 -20.77 22.36 -3.74
C LEU A 77 -21.06 23.86 -3.61
N ARG A 78 -20.59 24.50 -2.53
CA ARG A 78 -20.68 25.95 -2.30
C ARG A 78 -19.53 26.76 -2.92
N GLN A 79 -18.68 26.13 -3.74
CA GLN A 79 -17.52 26.75 -4.40
C GLN A 79 -16.51 27.39 -3.43
N LYS A 80 -16.45 26.92 -2.18
CA LYS A 80 -15.41 27.32 -1.22
C LYS A 80 -14.05 26.78 -1.64
N MET A 81 -14.06 25.52 -2.09
CA MET A 81 -12.90 24.79 -2.59
C MET A 81 -12.96 24.63 -4.10
N ASN A 82 -11.80 24.72 -4.76
CA ASN A 82 -11.70 24.57 -6.19
C ASN A 82 -10.36 23.96 -6.62
N VAL A 83 -10.36 23.29 -7.76
CA VAL A 83 -9.16 22.83 -8.47
C VAL A 83 -9.23 23.36 -9.90
N THR A 84 -8.07 23.65 -10.49
CA THR A 84 -7.95 24.18 -11.85
C THR A 84 -8.66 23.28 -12.87
N ARG A 85 -9.37 23.89 -13.82
CA ARG A 85 -9.96 23.15 -14.96
C ARG A 85 -8.85 22.71 -15.91
N GLY A 86 -9.00 21.54 -16.52
CA GLY A 86 -7.93 20.99 -17.37
C GLY A 86 -6.67 20.65 -16.58
N ALA A 87 -6.81 20.27 -15.30
CA ALA A 87 -5.70 19.98 -14.40
C ALA A 87 -4.68 18.98 -14.99
N PHE A 88 -5.15 17.93 -15.67
CA PHE A 88 -4.29 16.95 -16.34
C PHE A 88 -3.45 17.58 -17.45
N ALA A 89 -4.04 18.41 -18.33
CA ALA A 89 -3.30 19.10 -19.39
C ALA A 89 -2.23 20.06 -18.84
N LEU A 90 -2.46 20.65 -17.66
CA LEU A 90 -1.52 21.58 -17.02
C LEU A 90 -0.54 20.89 -16.07
N GLY A 91 -0.80 19.63 -15.70
CA GLY A 91 -0.14 18.94 -14.60
C GLY A 91 -0.30 19.64 -13.25
N ASP A 92 -1.40 20.37 -13.05
CA ASP A 92 -1.67 21.16 -11.83
C ASP A 92 -3.03 20.82 -11.23
N PHE A 93 -2.97 20.05 -10.14
CA PHE A 93 -4.10 19.54 -9.37
C PHE A 93 -4.24 20.26 -8.03
N SER A 94 -3.66 21.45 -7.88
CA SER A 94 -3.60 22.18 -6.61
C SER A 94 -5.00 22.53 -6.09
N LEU A 95 -5.20 22.35 -4.78
CA LEU A 95 -6.47 22.65 -4.11
C LEU A 95 -6.46 24.08 -3.56
N ARG A 96 -7.36 24.92 -4.06
CA ARG A 96 -7.57 26.28 -3.54
C ARG A 96 -8.74 26.29 -2.56
N ILE A 97 -8.51 26.78 -1.34
CA ILE A 97 -9.51 26.90 -0.26
C ILE A 97 -9.71 28.39 0.02
N SER A 98 -10.91 28.89 -0.22
CA SER A 98 -11.26 30.30 -0.05
C SER A 98 -11.97 30.55 1.27
N ARG A 99 -11.76 31.71 1.89
CA ARG A 99 -12.42 32.12 3.15
C ARG A 99 -12.30 31.03 4.21
N LEU A 100 -11.07 30.76 4.61
CA LEU A 100 -10.74 29.78 5.65
C LEU A 100 -11.55 30.05 6.93
N GLU A 101 -12.11 29.00 7.50
CA GLU A 101 -12.81 28.99 8.79
C GLU A 101 -12.08 27.99 9.70
N SER A 102 -12.20 28.12 11.04
CA SER A 102 -11.58 27.15 11.96
C SER A 102 -12.02 25.70 11.68
N ALA A 103 -13.23 25.51 11.15
CA ALA A 103 -13.75 24.21 10.76
C ALA A 103 -13.05 23.59 9.52
N ASP A 104 -12.24 24.35 8.77
CA ASP A 104 -11.43 23.86 7.66
C ASP A 104 -10.08 23.30 8.10
N GLU A 105 -9.67 23.54 9.35
CA GLU A 105 -8.45 22.97 9.92
C GLU A 105 -8.42 21.45 9.73
N GLY A 106 -7.24 20.90 9.46
CA GLY A 106 -7.07 19.46 9.31
C GLY A 106 -5.97 19.08 8.34
N THR A 107 -5.89 17.78 8.07
CA THR A 107 -4.90 17.21 7.17
C THR A 107 -5.53 16.95 5.81
N TYR A 108 -4.97 17.56 4.78
CA TYR A 108 -5.40 17.41 3.40
C TYR A 108 -4.41 16.51 2.66
N SER A 109 -4.90 15.63 1.80
CA SER A 109 -4.02 14.79 0.98
C SER A 109 -4.47 14.73 -0.47
N CYS A 110 -3.55 15.06 -1.37
CA CYS A 110 -3.67 14.85 -2.80
C CYS A 110 -3.12 13.45 -3.12
N HIS A 111 -3.88 12.65 -3.86
CA HIS A 111 -3.42 11.35 -4.33
C HIS A 111 -3.57 11.28 -5.84
N LEU A 112 -2.49 10.93 -6.53
CA LEU A 112 -2.47 10.69 -7.97
C LEU A 112 -2.37 9.18 -8.18
N HIS A 113 -3.33 8.62 -8.90
CA HIS A 113 -3.40 7.20 -9.22
C HIS A 113 -3.37 7.00 -10.73
N HIS A 114 -2.40 6.21 -11.19
CA HIS A 114 -2.32 5.75 -12.56
C HIS A 114 -2.49 4.22 -12.56
N HIS A 115 -3.74 3.76 -12.70
CA HIS A 115 -4.09 2.34 -12.56
C HIS A 115 -3.34 1.43 -13.53
N TYR A 116 -3.15 1.88 -14.78
CA TYR A 116 -2.45 1.09 -15.80
C TYR A 116 -0.96 0.86 -15.47
N CYS A 117 -0.24 1.90 -15.05
CA CYS A 117 1.16 1.81 -14.65
C CYS A 117 1.38 1.39 -13.19
N GLY A 118 0.32 1.32 -12.38
CA GLY A 118 0.41 1.05 -10.94
C GLY A 118 1.14 2.15 -10.15
N LEU A 119 1.10 3.39 -10.65
CA LEU A 119 1.77 4.52 -9.98
C LEU A 119 0.83 5.17 -8.99
N HIS A 120 1.38 5.48 -7.83
CA HIS A 120 0.69 6.13 -6.73
C HIS A 120 1.60 7.21 -6.16
N GLU A 121 1.15 8.45 -6.20
CA GLU A 121 1.82 9.57 -5.55
C GLU A 121 0.87 10.17 -4.52
N ARG A 122 1.40 10.53 -3.36
CA ARG A 122 0.63 11.15 -2.28
C ARG A 122 1.35 12.37 -1.74
N ARG A 123 0.64 13.50 -1.65
CA ARG A 123 1.12 14.74 -1.03
C ARG A 123 0.20 15.12 0.11
N ILE A 124 0.76 15.45 1.26
CA ILE A 124 0.02 15.69 2.50
C ILE A 124 0.31 17.10 2.96
N TYR A 125 -0.71 17.80 3.43
CA TYR A 125 -0.62 19.16 3.97
C TYR A 125 -1.39 19.23 5.27
N HIS A 126 -0.81 19.82 6.31
CA HIS A 126 -1.54 20.15 7.52
C HIS A 126 -1.92 21.63 7.48
N VAL A 127 -3.21 21.94 7.50
CA VAL A 127 -3.70 23.32 7.46
C VAL A 127 -4.13 23.71 8.87
N VAL A 128 -3.55 24.78 9.40
CA VAL A 128 -3.86 25.36 10.71
C VAL A 128 -4.47 26.75 10.49
N VAL A 129 -5.61 27.01 11.11
CA VAL A 129 -6.31 28.30 10.96
C VAL A 129 -6.12 29.13 12.22
N THR A 130 -5.47 30.28 12.09
CA THR A 130 -5.27 31.21 13.21
C THR A 130 -6.38 32.24 13.26
N GLU A 131 -6.64 32.78 14.45
CA GLU A 131 -7.52 33.94 14.58
C GLU A 131 -7.06 35.09 13.67
N PRO A 132 -7.99 35.89 13.13
CA PRO A 132 -7.62 37.03 12.30
C PRO A 132 -6.86 38.05 13.17
N GLU A 133 -5.78 38.62 12.63
CA GLU A 133 -5.12 39.74 13.29
C GLU A 133 -6.14 40.88 13.42
N ARG A 134 -6.63 41.13 14.64
CA ARG A 134 -7.42 42.31 14.91
C ARG A 134 -6.50 43.50 14.67
N GLU A 135 -6.81 44.30 13.65
CA GLU A 135 -6.23 45.63 13.53
C GLU A 135 -6.44 46.33 14.88
N ARG A 136 -5.34 46.51 15.64
CA ARG A 136 -5.34 47.45 16.74
C ARG A 136 -5.51 48.82 16.11
N LYS A 137 -6.76 49.25 15.91
CA LYS A 137 -7.07 50.66 15.77
C LYS A 137 -6.50 51.29 17.03
N VAL A 138 -5.36 51.95 16.90
CA VAL A 138 -4.81 52.82 17.93
C VAL A 138 -5.84 53.93 18.06
N VAL A 139 -6.82 53.73 18.94
CA VAL A 139 -7.66 54.82 19.39
C VAL A 139 -6.68 55.72 20.13
N ASN A 140 -6.28 56.82 19.50
CA ASN A 140 -5.57 57.91 20.15
C ASN A 140 -6.54 58.51 21.19
N LEU A 141 -6.67 57.82 22.32
CA LEU A 141 -7.31 58.35 23.51
C LEU A 141 -6.28 59.29 24.14
N THR A 142 -6.33 60.55 23.76
CA THR A 142 -5.70 61.62 24.54
C THR A 142 -6.44 61.73 25.86
N THR A 143 -6.09 60.87 26.81
CA THR A 143 -6.59 60.91 28.17
C THR A 143 -5.52 61.57 29.02
N HIS A 144 -5.84 62.77 29.49
CA HIS A 144 -5.05 63.55 30.43
C HIS A 144 -4.59 62.69 31.62
N GLY A 145 -3.30 62.85 31.95
CA GLY A 145 -2.65 62.08 32.99
C GLY A 145 -3.25 62.28 34.37
N VAL A 146 -3.63 61.17 34.99
CA VAL A 146 -3.59 61.00 36.44
C VAL A 146 -3.18 59.54 36.68
N ALA A 147 -1.96 59.36 37.20
CA ALA A 147 -1.50 58.08 37.71
C ALA A 147 -2.17 57.77 39.06
N PRO A 148 -2.46 56.50 39.34
CA PRO A 148 -2.23 56.02 40.69
C PRO A 148 -1.47 54.68 40.75
N ALA A 149 -0.53 54.67 41.68
CA ALA A 149 -0.04 53.59 42.53
C ALA A 149 0.31 52.21 41.93
N ALA A 150 1.59 51.86 42.10
CA ALA A 150 2.12 50.52 41.93
C ALA A 150 1.56 49.54 42.98
N ASP A 151 1.14 48.35 42.52
CA ASP A 151 0.88 47.18 43.37
C ASP A 151 1.92 46.09 43.03
N PRO A 152 2.72 45.60 44.00
CA PRO A 152 3.77 44.63 43.75
C PRO A 152 3.27 43.21 44.05
N ASN A 153 2.77 42.49 43.05
CA ASN A 153 2.56 41.03 43.17
C ASN A 153 2.85 40.31 41.85
N VAL A 154 4.14 40.26 41.48
CA VAL A 154 4.64 39.32 40.47
C VAL A 154 4.98 38.01 41.18
N VAL A 155 4.02 37.09 41.22
CA VAL A 155 4.30 35.69 41.56
C VAL A 155 4.72 34.97 40.29
N ARG A 156 5.95 34.46 40.34
CA ARG A 156 6.69 33.73 39.33
C ARG A 156 6.37 32.23 39.45
N GLY A 157 6.18 31.54 38.32
CA GLY A 157 5.92 30.08 38.22
C GLY A 157 4.44 29.80 37.99
N HIS A 158 3.99 28.95 37.06
CA HIS A 158 4.47 27.61 36.75
C HIS A 158 4.42 27.35 35.23
N ASN A 159 5.54 26.99 34.62
CA ASN A 159 5.56 26.35 33.31
C ASN A 159 5.10 24.90 33.49
N VAL A 160 3.82 24.62 33.23
CA VAL A 160 3.33 23.25 33.13
C VAL A 160 3.68 22.75 31.74
N ILE A 161 4.82 22.07 31.62
CA ILE A 161 5.12 21.28 30.43
C ILE A 161 4.23 20.04 30.53
N ASN A 162 3.10 20.03 29.81
CA ASN A 162 2.41 18.79 29.51
C ASN A 162 3.31 17.95 28.62
N VAL A 163 4.12 17.08 29.23
CA VAL A 163 4.78 15.99 28.53
C VAL A 163 3.68 14.96 28.21
N ILE A 164 2.97 15.17 27.11
CA ILE A 164 2.18 14.11 26.49
C ILE A 164 3.21 13.11 25.96
N ILE A 165 3.45 12.05 26.74
CA ILE A 165 4.16 10.88 26.25
C ILE A 165 3.24 10.28 25.17
N PRO A 166 3.65 10.20 23.89
CA PRO A 166 2.81 9.63 22.86
C PRO A 166 2.67 8.12 23.10
N GLU A 167 1.53 7.71 23.65
CA GLU A 167 1.12 6.30 23.89
C GLU A 167 1.11 5.45 22.59
N SER A 168 1.19 6.08 21.42
CA SER A 168 1.20 5.41 20.12
C SER A 168 2.47 4.58 19.84
N ARG A 169 3.60 4.88 20.51
CA ARG A 169 4.83 4.11 20.29
C ARG A 169 4.80 2.76 21.00
N MET A 170 4.15 2.66 22.17
CA MET A 170 4.07 1.38 22.91
C MET A 170 3.23 0.35 22.16
N HIS A 171 2.11 0.77 21.54
CA HIS A 171 1.27 -0.14 20.75
C HIS A 171 1.96 -0.66 19.48
N PHE A 172 2.75 0.18 18.80
CA PHE A 172 3.50 -0.23 17.61
C PHE A 172 4.59 -1.25 17.95
N PHE A 173 5.40 -1.00 18.99
CA PHE A 173 6.43 -1.97 19.42
C PHE A 173 5.84 -3.27 19.96
N GLN A 174 4.68 -3.19 20.63
CA GLN A 174 3.96 -4.37 21.10
C GLN A 174 3.39 -5.19 19.93
N GLN A 175 2.77 -4.56 18.94
CA GLN A 175 2.28 -5.24 17.72
C GLN A 175 3.42 -5.87 16.91
N LEU A 176 4.54 -5.14 16.75
CA LEU A 176 5.74 -5.68 16.08
C LEU A 176 6.32 -6.87 16.85
N GLY A 177 6.34 -6.80 18.18
CA GLY A 177 6.75 -7.89 19.07
C GLY A 177 5.88 -9.13 18.91
N TYR A 178 4.55 -8.98 18.81
CA TYR A 178 3.64 -10.12 18.57
C TYR A 178 3.83 -10.73 17.19
N ILE A 179 4.00 -9.93 16.14
CA ILE A 179 4.26 -10.44 14.78
C ILE A 179 5.60 -11.20 14.75
N LEU A 180 6.65 -10.65 15.36
CA LEU A 180 7.95 -11.31 15.43
C LEU A 180 7.87 -12.62 16.25
N ALA A 181 7.19 -12.62 17.39
CA ALA A 181 7.03 -13.80 18.23
C ALA A 181 6.25 -14.92 17.52
N THR A 182 5.16 -14.58 16.81
CA THR A 182 4.37 -15.55 16.05
C THR A 182 5.16 -16.13 14.87
N LEU A 183 5.95 -15.30 14.18
CA LEU A 183 6.81 -15.75 13.08
C LEU A 183 7.93 -16.67 13.59
N LEU A 184 8.57 -16.34 14.72
CA LEU A 184 9.57 -17.19 15.36
C LEU A 184 8.97 -18.52 15.82
N LEU A 185 7.77 -18.51 16.42
CA LEU A 185 7.07 -19.72 16.82
C LEU A 185 6.80 -20.62 15.61
N PHE A 186 6.36 -20.05 14.48
CA PHE A 186 6.11 -20.80 13.25
C PHE A 186 7.39 -21.44 12.70
N LEU A 187 8.52 -20.71 12.70
CA LEU A 187 9.82 -21.25 12.29
C LEU A 187 10.27 -22.43 13.19
N VAL A 188 10.08 -22.32 14.51
CA VAL A 188 10.40 -23.41 15.45
C VAL A 188 9.52 -24.63 15.18
N LEU A 189 8.21 -24.45 14.95
CA LEU A 189 7.30 -25.54 14.61
C LEU A 189 7.69 -26.22 13.29
N LEU A 190 8.07 -25.45 12.27
CA LEU A 190 8.58 -26.00 11.02
C LEU A 190 9.85 -26.83 11.23
N ILE A 191 10.81 -26.33 12.03
CA ILE A 191 12.03 -27.07 12.35
C ILE A 191 11.68 -28.38 13.09
N ILE A 192 10.76 -28.36 14.05
CA ILE A 192 10.30 -29.57 14.75
C ILE A 192 9.70 -30.56 13.76
N VAL A 193 8.81 -30.12 12.85
CA VAL A 193 8.22 -30.98 11.83
C VAL A 193 9.30 -31.58 10.91
N VAL A 194 10.27 -30.78 10.49
CA VAL A 194 11.41 -31.25 9.68
C VAL A 194 12.26 -32.26 10.46
N LEU A 195 12.52 -32.03 11.74
CA LEU A 195 13.28 -32.96 12.58
C LEU A 195 12.51 -34.25 12.84
N VAL A 196 11.21 -34.19 13.07
CA VAL A 196 10.35 -35.37 13.26
C VAL A 196 10.24 -36.16 11.97
N THR A 197 10.06 -35.50 10.82
CA THR A 197 10.02 -36.19 9.52
C THR A 197 11.38 -36.79 9.15
N ARG A 198 12.49 -36.10 9.44
CA ARG A 198 13.85 -36.66 9.29
C ARG A 198 14.10 -37.83 10.24
N ARG A 199 13.71 -37.74 11.53
CA ARG A 199 13.83 -38.85 12.49
C ARG A 199 12.94 -40.03 12.10
N ARG A 200 11.73 -39.80 11.59
CA ARG A 200 10.87 -40.88 11.06
C ARG A 200 11.47 -41.52 9.82
N ARG A 201 12.05 -40.73 8.89
CA ARG A 201 12.79 -41.27 7.75
C ARG A 201 14.02 -42.07 8.19
N GLN A 202 14.79 -41.59 9.16
CA GLN A 202 15.95 -42.30 9.70
C GLN A 202 15.56 -43.60 10.42
N ARG A 203 14.52 -43.59 11.27
CA ARG A 203 13.99 -44.81 11.91
C ARG A 203 13.40 -45.79 10.89
N GLY A 204 12.76 -45.30 9.83
CA GLY A 204 12.31 -46.14 8.71
C GLY A 204 13.48 -46.76 7.94
N TYR A 205 14.62 -46.07 7.83
CA TYR A 205 15.85 -46.60 7.26
C TYR A 205 16.47 -47.68 8.15
N GLU A 206 16.51 -47.46 9.47
CA GLU A 206 17.08 -48.39 10.44
C GLU A 206 16.29 -49.71 10.52
N TYR A 207 14.94 -49.65 10.39
CA TYR A 207 14.10 -50.85 10.31
C TYR A 207 14.33 -51.66 9.01
N ASN A 208 14.63 -51.00 7.89
CA ASN A 208 14.94 -51.65 6.62
C ASN A 208 16.33 -52.30 6.62
N VAL A 209 17.33 -51.66 7.23
CA VAL A 209 18.69 -52.23 7.34
C VAL A 209 18.70 -53.48 8.21
N LYS A 210 17.94 -53.50 9.32
CA LYS A 210 17.88 -54.67 10.21
C LYS A 210 17.25 -55.91 9.55
N LYS A 211 16.38 -55.73 8.55
CA LYS A 211 15.75 -56.83 7.80
C LYS A 211 16.67 -57.47 6.74
N TYR A 212 17.77 -56.81 6.37
CA TYR A 212 18.72 -57.31 5.37
C TYR A 212 19.97 -57.99 5.97
N GLY A 213 20.20 -57.86 7.28
CA GLY A 213 21.41 -58.38 7.94
C GLY A 213 21.37 -59.84 8.43
N GLU A 214 20.30 -60.59 8.18
CA GLU A 214 20.10 -61.95 8.73
C GLU A 214 20.10 -63.07 7.66
N LYS A 215 20.61 -62.81 6.46
CA LYS A 215 20.77 -63.83 5.41
C LYS A 215 22.10 -63.70 4.66
N ASP A 216 23.19 -63.94 5.38
CA ASP A 216 24.39 -64.59 4.84
C ASP A 216 24.24 -66.08 5.21
N VAL A 217 24.56 -67.11 4.42
CA VAL A 217 25.82 -67.44 3.74
C VAL A 217 25.59 -68.72 2.88
N ASN A 218 26.56 -69.02 2.01
CA ASN A 218 26.96 -70.35 1.45
C ASN A 218 26.56 -70.57 -0.03
N LEU A 219 27.40 -70.28 -1.05
CA LEU A 219 28.70 -70.86 -1.46
C LEU A 219 28.58 -72.30 -2.02
N LYS A 220 28.61 -72.46 -3.36
CA LYS A 220 29.57 -73.32 -4.10
C LYS A 220 29.22 -73.46 -5.59
N GLU A 221 30.15 -72.96 -6.41
CA GLU A 221 30.78 -73.63 -7.56
C GLU A 221 30.32 -75.05 -7.91
N PHE A 222 29.86 -75.28 -9.16
CA PHE A 222 30.35 -76.38 -10.00
C PHE A 222 29.96 -76.23 -11.48
N THR A 223 30.81 -76.81 -12.32
CA THR A 223 30.92 -76.82 -13.78
C THR A 223 30.02 -77.84 -14.49
N VAL A 224 29.78 -77.57 -15.79
CA VAL A 224 29.71 -78.51 -16.93
C VAL A 224 28.40 -79.26 -17.27
N ASP A 225 28.09 -79.14 -18.57
CA ASP A 225 27.47 -80.07 -19.53
C ASP A 225 25.98 -80.06 -19.91
N THR A 226 25.85 -80.55 -21.14
CA THR A 226 24.88 -80.44 -22.21
C THR A 226 23.61 -81.28 -22.02
N THR A 227 22.59 -80.98 -22.84
CA THR A 227 21.45 -81.83 -23.26
C THR A 227 20.27 -82.03 -22.29
N ASP A 228 19.14 -81.42 -22.66
CA ASP A 228 17.90 -82.08 -23.13
C ASP A 228 16.56 -81.60 -22.53
N LEU A 229 15.65 -81.33 -23.48
CA LEU A 229 14.20 -81.56 -23.50
C LEU A 229 13.19 -80.57 -22.87
N THR A 230 12.37 -80.05 -23.81
CA THR A 230 10.96 -79.58 -23.75
C THR A 230 10.63 -78.14 -23.33
N PRO A 231 10.05 -77.34 -24.25
CA PRO A 231 9.21 -76.20 -23.90
C PRO A 231 7.77 -76.44 -24.36
N HIS A 232 6.80 -76.49 -23.46
CA HIS A 232 5.41 -76.22 -23.82
C HIS A 232 4.55 -75.74 -22.62
N LYS A 233 3.81 -74.66 -22.89
CA LYS A 233 2.67 -74.03 -22.19
C LYS A 233 2.96 -72.81 -21.31
N SER A 234 2.64 -71.64 -21.83
CA SER A 234 1.57 -70.81 -21.24
C SER A 234 0.91 -69.94 -22.32
N GLU A 235 -0.42 -69.92 -22.28
CA GLU A 235 -1.35 -69.26 -23.19
C GLU A 235 -1.52 -67.77 -22.82
N ASP A 236 -1.57 -66.94 -23.86
CA ASP A 236 -2.35 -65.71 -24.08
C ASP A 236 -2.64 -64.72 -22.92
N ILE A 237 -1.90 -63.59 -22.94
CA ILE A 237 -2.42 -62.29 -22.47
C ILE A 237 -2.68 -61.41 -23.69
N ARG A 238 -3.95 -61.26 -24.05
CA ARG A 238 -4.47 -60.23 -24.97
C ARG A 238 -4.14 -58.83 -24.41
N LEU A 239 -3.37 -58.06 -25.16
CA LEU A 239 -3.37 -56.59 -25.04
C LEU A 239 -3.71 -56.00 -26.40
N ASP A 240 -4.98 -55.61 -26.54
CA ASP A 240 -5.52 -54.81 -27.64
C ASP A 240 -4.83 -53.42 -27.64
N TYR A 241 -3.69 -53.29 -28.31
CA TYR A 241 -3.07 -51.98 -28.58
C TYR A 241 -3.77 -51.33 -29.78
N LYS A 242 -4.82 -50.54 -29.53
CA LYS A 242 -5.41 -49.64 -30.51
C LYS A 242 -5.24 -48.18 -30.08
N ASN A 243 -4.35 -47.49 -30.79
CA ASN A 243 -4.38 -46.08 -31.18
C ASN A 243 -4.76 -45.01 -30.14
N ASN A 244 -3.76 -44.41 -29.50
CA ASN A 244 -3.89 -43.10 -28.83
C ASN A 244 -3.19 -41.95 -29.58
N ILE A 245 -2.50 -42.20 -30.69
CA ILE A 245 -1.71 -41.17 -31.41
C ILE A 245 -2.62 -40.14 -32.12
N LEU A 246 -3.85 -40.50 -32.50
CA LEU A 246 -4.78 -39.57 -33.14
C LEU A 246 -5.62 -38.75 -32.15
N LYS A 247 -5.70 -39.15 -30.87
CA LYS A 247 -6.43 -38.41 -29.84
C LYS A 247 -5.63 -37.20 -29.33
N GLU A 248 -4.31 -37.31 -29.28
CA GLU A 248 -3.42 -36.23 -28.86
C GLU A 248 -3.43 -35.04 -29.86
N LYS A 249 -3.49 -35.32 -31.17
CA LYS A 249 -3.63 -34.27 -32.20
C LYS A 249 -5.00 -33.58 -32.21
N ALA A 250 -6.07 -34.28 -31.80
CA ALA A 250 -7.41 -33.71 -31.72
C ALA A 250 -7.62 -32.87 -30.45
N GLU A 251 -6.95 -33.22 -29.35
CA GLU A 251 -7.00 -32.45 -28.10
C GLU A 251 -6.10 -31.20 -28.15
N GLN A 252 -5.02 -31.22 -28.94
CA GLN A 252 -4.19 -30.04 -29.19
C GLN A 252 -4.79 -29.06 -30.21
N ALA A 253 -5.82 -29.48 -30.94
CA ALA A 253 -6.60 -28.63 -31.86
C ALA A 253 -7.83 -27.99 -31.20
N ARG A 254 -8.13 -28.28 -29.93
CA ARG A 254 -9.05 -27.46 -29.15
C ARG A 254 -8.33 -26.17 -28.79
N SER A 255 -8.56 -25.17 -29.63
CA SER A 255 -8.26 -23.76 -29.40
C SER A 255 -8.40 -23.41 -27.91
N PHE A 256 -7.27 -23.35 -27.21
CA PHE A 256 -7.17 -22.39 -26.14
C PHE A 256 -7.45 -21.04 -26.79
N PRO A 257 -8.40 -20.22 -26.28
CA PRO A 257 -8.42 -18.84 -26.71
C PRO A 257 -7.01 -18.35 -26.46
N ALA A 258 -6.35 -17.88 -27.52
CA ALA A 258 -5.05 -17.25 -27.37
C ALA A 258 -5.22 -16.30 -26.19
N LYS A 259 -4.44 -16.52 -25.12
CA LYS A 259 -4.14 -15.41 -24.23
C LYS A 259 -3.43 -14.46 -25.17
N ASN A 260 -4.21 -13.56 -25.75
CA ASN A 260 -3.73 -12.35 -26.37
C ASN A 260 -3.06 -11.62 -25.21
N ILE A 261 -1.82 -12.01 -24.93
CA ILE A 261 -0.85 -11.10 -24.35
C ILE A 261 -0.76 -10.07 -25.44
N ASP A 262 -1.54 -9.02 -25.23
CA ASP A 262 -1.53 -7.83 -26.03
C ASP A 262 -0.09 -7.30 -25.93
N LEU A 263 0.77 -7.73 -26.85
CA LEU A 263 2.17 -7.33 -26.89
C LEU A 263 2.27 -5.79 -26.96
N ASP A 264 1.23 -5.11 -27.47
CA ASP A 264 1.10 -3.66 -27.43
C ASP A 264 1.00 -3.11 -26.00
N LYS A 265 0.36 -3.83 -25.06
CA LYS A 265 0.35 -3.48 -23.63
C LYS A 265 1.70 -3.67 -22.96
N ASP A 266 2.50 -4.66 -23.35
CA ASP A 266 3.82 -4.87 -22.74
C ASP A 266 4.85 -3.87 -23.28
N PHE A 267 4.78 -3.48 -24.57
CA PHE A 267 5.54 -2.35 -25.10
C PHE A 267 5.13 -1.00 -24.49
N ARG A 268 3.84 -0.79 -24.17
CA ARG A 268 3.34 0.45 -23.54
C ARG A 268 3.74 0.64 -22.07
N LYS A 269 4.08 -0.43 -21.34
CA LYS A 269 4.57 -0.35 -19.96
C LYS A 269 6.00 0.15 -19.84
N GLU A 270 6.78 0.09 -20.91
CA GLU A 270 8.15 0.62 -20.91
C GLU A 270 8.16 2.13 -20.72
N TYR A 271 7.08 2.80 -21.15
CA TYR A 271 6.82 4.21 -20.95
C TYR A 271 6.26 4.57 -19.54
N CYS A 272 6.07 3.57 -18.66
CA CYS A 272 5.75 3.80 -17.25
C CYS A 272 7.00 4.02 -16.38
N LYS A 273 8.20 3.94 -16.98
CA LYS A 273 9.50 4.18 -16.34
C LYS A 273 9.94 5.62 -16.47
#